data_AF-E3LI46-F1
#
_entry.id   AF-E3LI46-F1
#
_cell.length_a   1.000
_cell.length_b   1.000
_cell.length_c   1.000
_cell.angle_alpha   90.00
_cell.angle_beta   90.00
_cell.angle_gamma   90.00
#
_symmetry.space_group_name_H-M   'P 1'
#
loop_
_entity.id
_entity.type
_entity.pdbx_description
1 polymer ?
#
loop_
_entity_poly.entity_id
_entity_poly.type
_entity_poly.pdbx_seq_one_letter_code
_entity_poly.pdbx_strand_id
1 'polypeptide(L)'
;MFKSTEFLLLLLASFASSAPSQNSTSGDVTTCLKAFYRAAYNGDYNCTDSFDFFMVVAKNLFVSNVHRFQVIPELQQLGFTLAKSCFLEIAKEECSVSQYNLLSTKYQQFLDVLTTQPAAGTSCSNFYFKYNSLKCQPLIEDLAQKAFVISDHHLKLNDTKILDTIDLCAKVEMCLVPECYHTEKAKKGIHDSCKEIGMRNTEFTACLLKIQKLQPDFSEYSCLDDLDFSSPSEQVVIELFTTKKDCSYKIMKEFCGEKAVQDFNYYASLTVRVNVKASQVNNVFTFTLTTYRIMYILLHLIFTFLLLLGLAFTAPSQNSTNADVTSCLTEFYRMAYTGEYNCTKSLDLFSDNQETKIASFKKAKSCFLEVAKEECPISQYNFLSTKYDSFLDSLSATPPAGASCSDLYYKYNSAKCTPLYEEVGKKMMPLATLDVKLNDTRVLELLRLCDKTMECLSLECYYPEEKVKYLHDRCEEMALKNTEFAACLIKIDKLSPDFSEYPCLDGLDFNSQNEETRIEILLKKKCAKTIMEDICGERAIDNFDYNTALTVRILVMNTQLRKVVFDNV
;
A
#
# COMPACT_ATOMS: atom_id res chain seq x y z
N MET A 1 -5.35 2.64 30.30
CA MET A 1 -4.96 1.30 29.78
C MET A 1 -4.06 1.30 28.55
N PHE A 2 -3.96 2.35 27.73
CA PHE A 2 -2.98 2.37 26.63
C PHE A 2 -2.43 3.78 26.40
N LYS A 3 -1.19 4.07 26.81
CA LYS A 3 -0.49 5.30 26.42
C LYS A 3 0.23 5.08 25.09
N SER A 4 -0.16 5.85 24.08
CA SER A 4 0.25 5.72 22.68
C SER A 4 1.70 6.09 22.38
N THR A 5 2.28 6.94 23.23
CA THR A 5 3.57 7.58 23.01
C THR A 5 4.75 6.62 23.19
N GLU A 6 4.58 5.52 23.92
CA GLU A 6 5.65 4.56 24.24
C GLU A 6 5.81 3.47 23.17
N PHE A 7 4.73 3.15 22.43
CA PHE A 7 4.71 2.20 21.30
C PHE A 7 5.55 2.72 20.11
N LEU A 8 5.50 4.04 19.88
CA LEU A 8 6.23 4.73 18.80
C LEU A 8 7.76 4.72 19.03
N LEU A 9 8.18 4.90 20.28
CA LEU A 9 9.60 4.92 20.65
C LEU A 9 10.24 3.53 20.54
N LEU A 10 9.50 2.45 20.84
CA LEU A 10 9.99 1.08 20.69
C LEU A 10 10.11 0.64 19.22
N LEU A 11 9.16 1.03 18.37
CA LEU A 11 9.22 0.79 16.92
C LEU A 11 10.38 1.58 16.30
N LEU A 12 10.53 2.88 16.58
CA LEU A 12 11.60 3.69 15.99
C LEU A 12 13.00 3.37 16.56
N ALA A 13 13.12 3.05 17.86
CA ALA A 13 14.42 2.73 18.47
C ALA A 13 14.97 1.36 18.06
N SER A 14 14.13 0.41 17.64
CA SER A 14 14.59 -0.91 17.19
C SER A 14 15.16 -0.91 15.76
N PHE A 15 14.99 0.18 14.99
CA PHE A 15 15.62 0.40 13.68
C PHE A 15 16.76 1.43 13.71
N ALA A 16 17.07 2.00 14.87
CA ALA A 16 18.29 2.76 15.10
C ALA A 16 19.48 1.79 15.30
N SER A 17 19.82 0.99 14.29
CA SER A 17 21.06 0.21 14.33
C SER A 17 22.25 1.10 13.97
N SER A 18 23.09 1.30 14.98
CA SER A 18 24.53 1.62 14.98
C SER A 18 24.99 2.86 14.19
N ALA A 19 25.62 3.77 14.93
CA ALA A 19 26.47 4.83 14.40
C ALA A 19 27.37 4.31 13.27
N PRO A 20 27.59 5.12 12.20
CA PRO A 20 28.37 4.69 11.06
C PRO A 20 29.76 4.23 11.53
N SER A 21 30.07 2.95 11.34
CA SER A 21 31.46 2.51 11.46
C SER A 21 32.24 3.24 10.38
N GLN A 22 33.21 4.04 10.81
CA GLN A 22 34.06 4.88 9.98
C GLN A 22 34.77 4.05 8.91
N ASN A 23 34.31 4.17 7.67
CA ASN A 23 35.09 4.31 6.43
C ASN A 23 34.22 3.88 5.24
N SER A 24 33.68 4.85 4.49
CA SER A 24 33.33 4.62 3.09
C SER A 24 33.19 5.96 2.39
N THR A 25 34.29 6.44 1.84
CA THR A 25 34.32 7.54 0.86
C THR A 25 33.93 7.10 -0.56
N SER A 26 33.41 5.88 -0.78
CA SER A 26 32.92 5.43 -2.10
C SER A 26 32.09 4.15 -2.00
N GLY A 27 30.75 4.20 -2.14
CA GLY A 27 29.98 2.98 -2.47
C GLY A 27 28.65 2.74 -1.76
N ASP A 28 28.43 3.23 -0.53
CA ASP A 28 27.20 2.90 0.20
C ASP A 28 26.00 3.76 -0.25
N VAL A 29 25.00 3.10 -0.84
CA VAL A 29 23.75 3.72 -1.32
C VAL A 29 22.59 3.56 -0.33
N THR A 30 22.84 3.14 0.91
CA THR A 30 21.79 2.92 1.93
C THR A 30 20.83 4.10 2.08
N THR A 31 21.34 5.31 2.28
CA THR A 31 20.51 6.51 2.45
C THR A 31 19.66 6.79 1.21
N CYS A 32 20.27 6.63 0.03
CA CYS A 32 19.60 6.79 -1.26
C CYS A 32 18.47 5.77 -1.42
N LEU A 33 18.71 4.50 -1.10
CA LEU A 33 17.69 3.44 -1.19
C LEU A 33 16.54 3.66 -0.20
N LYS A 34 16.82 4.16 1.00
CA LYS A 34 15.76 4.52 1.95
C LYS A 34 14.86 5.61 1.39
N ALA A 35 15.45 6.67 0.83
CA ALA A 35 14.70 7.76 0.22
C ALA A 35 13.91 7.27 -0.99
N PHE A 36 14.54 6.47 -1.86
CA PHE A 36 13.90 5.81 -3.00
C PHE A 36 12.69 4.96 -2.59
N TYR A 37 12.85 4.01 -1.66
CA TYR A 37 11.74 3.16 -1.25
C TYR A 37 10.63 3.96 -0.57
N ARG A 38 10.95 5.03 0.16
CA ARG A 38 9.94 5.92 0.72
C ARG A 38 9.15 6.64 -0.38
N ALA A 39 9.85 7.22 -1.34
CA ALA A 39 9.24 7.89 -2.49
C ALA A 39 8.36 6.93 -3.32
N ALA A 40 8.86 5.71 -3.55
CA ALA A 40 8.11 4.66 -4.24
C ALA A 40 6.88 4.17 -3.48
N TYR A 41 6.97 4.08 -2.15
CA TYR A 41 5.84 3.68 -1.31
C TYR A 41 4.74 4.75 -1.29
N ASN A 42 5.13 6.01 -1.20
CA ASN A 42 4.20 7.14 -1.15
C ASN A 42 3.57 7.48 -2.49
N GLY A 43 4.12 6.98 -3.60
CA GLY A 43 3.72 7.41 -4.94
C GLY A 43 4.18 8.83 -5.26
N ASP A 44 5.31 9.28 -4.69
CA ASP A 44 5.80 10.66 -4.84
C ASP A 44 6.21 10.97 -6.29
N TYR A 45 6.40 9.93 -7.12
CA TYR A 45 6.82 10.02 -8.53
C TYR A 45 5.88 9.19 -9.42
N ASN A 46 5.40 9.76 -10.52
CA ASN A 46 4.41 9.11 -11.39
C ASN A 46 4.84 7.74 -11.93
N CYS A 47 6.14 7.50 -12.05
CA CYS A 47 6.68 6.24 -12.55
C CYS A 47 6.59 5.11 -11.52
N THR A 48 6.43 5.39 -10.21
CA THR A 48 6.47 4.36 -9.15
C THR A 48 5.21 3.50 -9.13
N ASP A 49 4.07 4.03 -9.58
CA ASP A 49 2.81 3.30 -9.69
C ASP A 49 2.86 2.15 -10.71
N SER A 50 3.82 2.19 -11.63
CA SER A 50 3.97 1.21 -12.72
C SER A 50 4.88 0.03 -12.35
N PHE A 51 5.55 0.08 -11.19
CA PHE A 51 6.53 -0.92 -10.78
C PHE A 51 6.35 -1.31 -9.30
N ASP A 52 6.15 -2.59 -9.03
CA ASP A 52 6.20 -3.10 -7.66
C ASP A 52 7.67 -3.31 -7.23
N PHE A 53 8.26 -2.28 -6.60
CA PHE A 53 9.60 -2.35 -6.02
C PHE A 53 9.66 -3.14 -4.69
N PHE A 54 8.52 -3.57 -4.15
CA PHE A 54 8.41 -4.16 -2.82
C PHE A 54 8.29 -5.68 -2.86
N MET A 55 7.95 -6.29 -4.01
CA MET A 55 7.95 -7.73 -4.33
C MET A 55 8.06 -8.64 -3.09
N VAL A 56 6.92 -8.94 -2.50
CA VAL A 56 6.74 -10.01 -1.53
C VAL A 56 6.07 -11.18 -2.27
N VAL A 57 6.87 -12.07 -2.84
CA VAL A 57 6.35 -13.27 -3.51
C VAL A 57 5.81 -14.24 -2.47
N ALA A 58 4.49 -14.47 -2.50
CA ALA A 58 3.82 -15.50 -1.74
C ALA A 58 3.84 -16.83 -2.49
N LYS A 59 4.79 -17.71 -2.15
CA LYS A 59 4.66 -19.13 -2.51
C LYS A 59 3.83 -19.82 -1.44
N ASN A 60 2.59 -20.20 -1.77
CA ASN A 60 1.87 -21.20 -0.99
C ASN A 60 2.49 -22.57 -1.27
N LEU A 61 3.66 -22.85 -0.68
CA LEU A 61 4.21 -24.20 -0.64
C LEU A 61 3.66 -24.89 0.62
N PHE A 62 2.64 -25.74 0.46
CA PHE A 62 2.20 -26.65 1.50
C PHE A 62 3.27 -27.73 1.72
N VAL A 63 4.28 -27.41 2.53
CA VAL A 63 5.14 -28.41 3.17
C VAL A 63 5.21 -28.06 4.66
N SER A 64 4.47 -28.82 5.47
CA SER A 64 4.66 -28.93 6.92
C SER A 64 4.37 -27.70 7.80
N ASN A 65 3.24 -27.00 7.61
CA ASN A 65 2.71 -25.98 8.54
C ASN A 65 3.66 -24.81 8.89
N VAL A 66 4.60 -24.48 8.00
CA VAL A 66 5.43 -23.26 8.10
C VAL A 66 5.30 -22.48 6.80
N HIS A 67 4.66 -21.32 6.84
CA HIS A 67 4.67 -20.39 5.71
C HIS A 67 6.10 -19.88 5.50
N ARG A 68 6.76 -20.32 4.43
CA ARG A 68 8.09 -19.82 4.05
C ARG A 68 7.95 -19.00 2.77
N PHE A 69 8.09 -17.69 2.90
CA PHE A 69 8.09 -16.72 1.81
C PHE A 69 9.53 -16.54 1.29
N GLN A 70 9.71 -16.55 -0.03
CA GLN A 70 11.02 -16.36 -0.65
C GLN A 70 10.92 -15.30 -1.75
N VAL A 71 11.76 -14.27 -1.68
CA VAL A 71 11.99 -13.33 -2.77
C VAL A 71 12.62 -14.10 -3.92
N ILE A 72 12.02 -14.08 -5.12
CA ILE A 72 12.61 -14.67 -6.33
C ILE A 72 13.57 -13.64 -6.92
N PRO A 73 14.90 -13.80 -6.79
CA PRO A 73 15.83 -12.75 -7.15
C PRO A 73 15.81 -12.40 -8.65
N GLU A 74 15.43 -13.34 -9.51
CA GLU A 74 15.26 -13.13 -10.95
C GLU A 74 14.11 -12.18 -11.29
N LEU A 75 13.02 -12.22 -10.50
CA LEU A 75 11.89 -11.29 -10.68
C LEU A 75 12.24 -9.90 -10.18
N GLN A 76 12.96 -9.82 -9.06
CA GLN A 76 13.45 -8.56 -8.53
C GLN A 76 14.44 -7.91 -9.50
N GLN A 77 15.38 -8.69 -10.07
CA GLN A 77 16.33 -8.19 -11.07
C GLN A 77 15.62 -7.64 -12.29
N LEU A 78 14.61 -8.35 -12.79
CA LEU A 78 13.82 -7.92 -13.93
C LEU A 78 12.99 -6.67 -13.62
N GLY A 79 12.37 -6.61 -12.45
CA GLY A 79 11.61 -5.45 -11.99
C GLY A 79 12.46 -4.18 -11.95
N PHE A 80 13.61 -4.23 -11.30
CA PHE A 80 14.54 -3.10 -11.29
C PHE A 80 15.14 -2.81 -12.68
N THR A 81 15.36 -3.83 -13.52
CA THR A 81 15.84 -3.61 -14.90
C THR A 81 14.84 -2.83 -15.74
N LEU A 82 13.55 -3.22 -15.68
CA LEU A 82 12.46 -2.52 -16.37
C LEU A 82 12.23 -1.13 -15.79
N ALA A 83 12.30 -1.01 -14.47
CA ALA A 83 12.10 0.22 -13.74
C ALA A 83 13.34 1.12 -13.67
N LYS A 84 14.40 0.82 -14.43
CA LYS A 84 15.68 1.52 -14.34
C LYS A 84 15.57 3.02 -14.54
N SER A 85 14.78 3.46 -15.54
CA SER A 85 14.54 4.88 -15.81
C SER A 85 13.89 5.55 -14.59
N CYS A 86 12.83 4.96 -14.05
CA CYS A 86 12.12 5.43 -12.87
C CYS A 86 13.03 5.48 -11.63
N PHE A 87 13.79 4.41 -11.38
CA PHE A 87 14.74 4.36 -10.28
C PHE A 87 15.78 5.48 -10.37
N LEU A 88 16.33 5.71 -11.57
CA LEU A 88 17.34 6.75 -11.76
C LEU A 88 16.77 8.17 -11.71
N GLU A 89 15.51 8.37 -12.10
CA GLU A 89 14.80 9.63 -11.93
C GLU A 89 14.70 9.99 -10.45
N ILE A 90 14.17 9.07 -9.63
CA ILE A 90 14.05 9.27 -8.19
C ILE A 90 15.42 9.42 -7.54
N ALA A 91 16.38 8.59 -7.92
CA ALA A 91 17.73 8.68 -7.37
C ALA A 91 18.43 10.00 -7.71
N LYS A 92 18.07 10.66 -8.81
CA LYS A 92 18.63 11.96 -9.19
C LYS A 92 18.13 13.07 -8.27
N GLU A 93 16.86 13.02 -7.89
CA GLU A 93 16.20 14.04 -7.07
C GLU A 93 16.40 13.81 -5.56
N GLU A 94 16.34 12.55 -5.12
CA GLU A 94 16.35 12.19 -3.69
C GLU A 94 17.73 11.85 -3.13
N CYS A 95 18.70 11.52 -3.99
CA CYS A 95 20.02 11.08 -3.54
C CYS A 95 21.09 12.15 -3.71
N SER A 96 22.18 12.00 -2.97
CA SER A 96 23.33 12.89 -3.18
C SER A 96 23.92 12.68 -4.59
N VAL A 97 24.46 13.74 -5.18
CA VAL A 97 25.06 13.72 -6.53
C VAL A 97 26.07 12.58 -6.70
N SER A 98 26.86 12.29 -5.67
CA SER A 98 27.84 11.19 -5.69
C SER A 98 27.19 9.81 -5.70
N GLN A 99 26.08 9.61 -4.96
CA GLN A 99 25.32 8.36 -4.96
C GLN A 99 24.57 8.15 -6.28
N TYR A 100 23.95 9.21 -6.83
CA TYR A 100 23.34 9.16 -8.15
C TYR A 100 24.34 8.78 -9.23
N ASN A 101 25.51 9.45 -9.28
CA ASN A 101 26.55 9.16 -10.28
C ASN A 101 27.06 7.71 -10.18
N LEU A 102 27.17 7.19 -8.96
CA LEU A 102 27.52 5.79 -8.73
C LEU A 102 26.44 4.84 -9.28
N LEU A 103 25.18 5.08 -8.94
CA LEU A 103 24.04 4.24 -9.35
C LEU A 103 23.80 4.30 -10.86
N SER A 104 23.91 5.47 -11.49
CA SER A 104 23.71 5.64 -12.92
C SER A 104 24.82 4.96 -13.74
N THR A 105 26.07 5.06 -13.28
CA THR A 105 27.23 4.48 -13.99
C THR A 105 27.38 2.98 -13.73
N LYS A 106 27.08 2.52 -12.50
CA LYS A 106 27.29 1.13 -12.07
C LYS A 106 25.98 0.41 -11.76
N TYR A 107 24.90 0.78 -12.46
CA TYR A 107 23.56 0.26 -12.19
C TYR A 107 23.47 -1.26 -12.16
N GLN A 108 24.10 -1.94 -13.12
CA GLN A 108 24.09 -3.40 -13.18
C GLN A 108 24.76 -4.03 -11.95
N GLN A 109 25.91 -3.49 -11.51
CA GLN A 109 26.59 -3.99 -10.31
C GLN A 109 25.73 -3.80 -9.06
N PHE A 110 24.99 -2.70 -8.99
CA PHE A 110 24.01 -2.47 -7.92
C PHE A 110 22.87 -3.50 -7.98
N LEU A 111 22.32 -3.79 -9.16
CA LEU A 111 21.30 -4.84 -9.32
C LEU A 111 21.82 -6.22 -8.94
N ASP A 112 23.06 -6.54 -9.33
CA ASP A 112 23.68 -7.81 -8.98
C ASP A 112 23.81 -7.94 -7.46
N VAL A 113 24.12 -6.86 -6.73
CA VAL A 113 24.12 -6.84 -5.26
C VAL A 113 22.72 -7.06 -4.67
N LEU A 114 21.67 -6.52 -5.29
CA LEU A 114 20.29 -6.72 -4.83
C LEU A 114 19.77 -8.14 -5.07
N THR A 115 20.30 -8.84 -6.07
CA THR A 115 19.64 -10.04 -6.65
C THR A 115 20.51 -11.29 -6.61
N THR A 116 21.81 -11.16 -6.39
CA THR A 116 22.69 -12.33 -6.27
C THR A 116 22.69 -12.80 -4.83
N GLN A 117 21.94 -13.88 -4.55
CA GLN A 117 21.90 -14.46 -3.21
C GLN A 117 23.31 -14.91 -2.78
N PRO A 118 23.81 -14.44 -1.63
CA PRO A 118 25.13 -14.81 -1.15
C PRO A 118 25.16 -16.27 -0.68
N ALA A 119 26.36 -16.86 -0.64
CA ALA A 119 26.56 -18.24 -0.19
C ALA A 119 26.01 -18.47 1.24
N ALA A 120 25.56 -19.70 1.51
CA ALA A 120 25.08 -20.09 2.84
C ALA A 120 26.13 -19.78 3.92
N GLY A 121 25.69 -19.19 5.04
CA GLY A 121 26.57 -18.75 6.12
C GLY A 121 27.15 -17.34 5.98
N THR A 122 26.82 -16.61 4.92
CA THR A 122 27.19 -15.19 4.79
C THR A 122 26.53 -14.33 5.86
N SER A 123 27.28 -13.39 6.44
CA SER A 123 26.79 -12.46 7.45
C SER A 123 25.57 -11.66 6.96
N CYS A 124 24.58 -11.47 7.84
CA CYS A 124 23.41 -10.63 7.59
C CYS A 124 23.74 -9.15 7.40
N SER A 125 24.97 -8.72 7.72
CA SER A 125 25.47 -7.38 7.40
C SER A 125 25.87 -7.19 5.93
N ASN A 126 25.84 -8.25 5.11
CA ASN A 126 26.09 -8.18 3.67
C ASN A 126 25.10 -7.23 2.98
N PHE A 127 25.57 -6.49 1.97
CA PHE A 127 24.77 -5.51 1.24
C PHE A 127 23.51 -6.10 0.59
N TYR A 128 23.52 -7.38 0.19
CA TYR A 128 22.33 -8.08 -0.31
C TYR A 128 21.20 -8.03 0.74
N PHE A 129 21.45 -8.52 1.96
CA PHE A 129 20.45 -8.54 3.03
C PHE A 129 20.12 -7.14 3.53
N LYS A 130 21.14 -6.27 3.65
CA LYS A 130 20.94 -4.88 4.06
C LYS A 130 20.00 -4.16 3.10
N TYR A 131 20.27 -4.17 1.79
CA TYR A 131 19.49 -3.42 0.81
C TYR A 131 18.11 -4.02 0.58
N ASN A 132 17.97 -5.35 0.61
CA ASN A 132 16.67 -6.00 0.53
C ASN A 132 15.78 -5.72 1.73
N SER A 133 16.35 -5.53 2.93
CA SER A 133 15.58 -5.17 4.12
C SER A 133 15.03 -3.74 4.08
N LEU A 134 15.67 -2.82 3.34
CA LEU A 134 15.28 -1.42 3.28
C LEU A 134 13.88 -1.22 2.67
N LYS A 135 13.42 -2.15 1.82
CA LYS A 135 12.07 -2.10 1.24
C LYS A 135 10.96 -2.18 2.29
N CYS A 136 11.24 -2.78 3.44
CA CYS A 136 10.28 -2.89 4.53
C CYS A 136 10.18 -1.61 5.37
N GLN A 137 11.18 -0.72 5.27
CA GLN A 137 11.23 0.48 6.09
C GLN A 137 10.01 1.41 5.91
N PRO A 138 9.57 1.78 4.69
CA PRO A 138 8.39 2.64 4.55
C PRO A 138 7.11 1.99 5.08
N LEU A 139 6.95 0.66 4.94
CA LEU A 139 5.83 -0.07 5.54
C LEU A 139 5.84 0.00 7.08
N ILE A 140 7.02 -0.11 7.69
CA ILE A 140 7.21 0.01 9.14
C ILE A 140 6.91 1.45 9.60
N GLU A 141 7.37 2.45 8.84
CA GLU A 141 7.12 3.86 9.13
C GLU A 141 5.63 4.19 9.05
N ASP A 142 4.93 3.70 8.01
CA ASP A 142 3.47 3.85 7.88
C ASP A 142 2.73 3.12 9.02
N LEU A 143 3.18 1.91 9.38
CA LEU A 143 2.61 1.19 10.52
C LEU A 143 2.74 1.98 11.81
N ALA A 144 3.90 2.58 12.06
CA ALA A 144 4.12 3.41 13.24
C ALA A 144 3.20 4.65 13.24
N GLN A 145 3.02 5.31 12.10
CA GLN A 145 2.13 6.47 11.96
C GLN A 145 0.66 6.09 12.16
N LYS A 146 0.19 5.02 11.52
CA LYS A 146 -1.20 4.56 11.68
C LYS A 146 -1.46 4.04 13.08
N ALA A 147 -0.51 3.33 13.69
CA ALA A 147 -0.57 2.90 15.09
C ALA A 147 -0.75 4.10 16.05
N PHE A 148 -0.13 5.24 15.75
CA PHE A 148 -0.34 6.47 16.51
C PHE A 148 -1.78 6.99 16.38
N VAL A 149 -2.34 7.01 15.17
CA VAL A 149 -3.73 7.45 14.93
C VAL A 149 -4.73 6.55 15.65
N ILE A 150 -4.53 5.22 15.63
CA ILE A 150 -5.47 4.28 16.27
C ILE A 150 -5.34 4.16 17.78
N SER A 151 -4.46 4.97 18.36
CA SER A 151 -4.24 5.01 19.79
C SER A 151 -5.30 5.84 20.54
N ASP A 152 -6.11 6.62 19.79
CA ASP A 152 -7.24 7.39 20.27
C ASP A 152 -8.33 6.50 20.93
N HIS A 153 -8.86 6.95 22.08
CA HIS A 153 -9.89 6.26 22.86
C HIS A 153 -11.31 6.35 22.27
N HIS A 154 -11.50 7.12 21.20
CA HIS A 154 -12.82 7.31 20.56
C HIS A 154 -13.15 6.29 19.47
N LEU A 155 -12.21 5.42 19.10
CA LEU A 155 -12.42 4.45 18.02
C LEU A 155 -13.30 3.29 18.48
N LYS A 156 -14.22 2.90 17.59
CA LYS A 156 -15.17 1.82 17.83
C LYS A 156 -14.64 0.51 17.26
N LEU A 157 -15.26 -0.58 17.70
CA LEU A 157 -15.07 -1.89 17.07
C LEU A 157 -15.42 -1.78 15.58
N ASN A 158 -14.58 -2.40 14.73
CA ASN A 158 -14.62 -2.36 13.26
C ASN A 158 -14.44 -0.97 12.64
N ASP A 159 -13.79 -0.04 13.35
CA ASP A 159 -13.34 1.20 12.73
C ASP A 159 -12.35 0.90 11.60
N THR A 160 -12.58 1.48 10.42
CA THR A 160 -11.78 1.22 9.22
C THR A 160 -10.30 1.52 9.44
N LYS A 161 -9.96 2.53 10.25
CA LYS A 161 -8.56 2.86 10.55
C LYS A 161 -7.85 1.73 11.31
N ILE A 162 -8.56 1.04 12.19
CA ILE A 162 -8.00 -0.11 12.93
C ILE A 162 -7.82 -1.29 11.97
N LEU A 163 -8.82 -1.58 11.13
CA LEU A 163 -8.76 -2.65 10.13
C LEU A 163 -7.60 -2.42 9.14
N ASP A 164 -7.47 -1.22 8.60
CA ASP A 164 -6.38 -0.85 7.68
C ASP A 164 -4.99 -1.02 8.34
N THR A 165 -4.90 -0.73 9.64
CA THR A 165 -3.64 -0.91 10.40
C THR A 165 -3.34 -2.39 10.65
N ILE A 166 -4.37 -3.22 10.89
CA ILE A 166 -4.23 -4.69 11.00
C ILE A 166 -3.76 -5.29 9.67
N ASP A 167 -4.32 -4.84 8.55
CA ASP A 167 -3.89 -5.30 7.22
C ASP A 167 -2.44 -4.88 6.90
N LEU A 168 -2.06 -3.66 7.29
CA LEU A 168 -0.68 -3.20 7.17
C LEU A 168 0.29 -4.02 8.04
N CYS A 169 -0.14 -4.47 9.22
CA CYS A 169 0.62 -5.37 10.07
C CYS A 169 1.00 -6.67 9.34
N ALA A 170 0.06 -7.30 8.64
CA ALA A 170 0.35 -8.49 7.84
C ALA A 170 1.41 -8.19 6.75
N LYS A 171 1.30 -7.04 6.07
CA LYS A 171 2.28 -6.63 5.04
C LYS A 171 3.68 -6.44 5.63
N VAL A 172 3.80 -5.78 6.79
CA VAL A 172 5.08 -5.58 7.47
C VAL A 172 5.68 -6.91 7.93
N GLU A 173 4.89 -7.77 8.59
CA GLU A 173 5.35 -9.08 9.03
C GLU A 173 5.85 -9.92 7.86
N MET A 174 5.09 -9.96 6.77
CA MET A 174 5.50 -10.66 5.55
C MET A 174 6.79 -10.09 4.94
N CYS A 175 6.97 -8.77 4.96
CA CYS A 175 8.18 -8.14 4.45
C CYS A 175 9.44 -8.53 5.25
N LEU A 176 9.30 -8.73 6.56
CA LEU A 176 10.42 -9.02 7.47
C LEU A 176 10.83 -10.50 7.50
N VAL A 177 9.99 -11.41 7.01
CA VAL A 177 10.27 -12.86 7.03
C VAL A 177 11.50 -13.26 6.20
N PRO A 178 11.66 -12.82 4.94
CA PRO A 178 12.73 -13.31 4.07
C PRO A 178 14.14 -12.85 4.47
N GLU A 179 14.25 -11.74 5.21
CA GLU A 179 15.52 -11.04 5.43
C GLU A 179 16.11 -11.30 6.81
N CYS A 180 17.42 -11.60 6.87
CA CYS A 180 18.12 -11.83 8.13
C CYS A 180 18.78 -10.57 8.71
N TYR A 181 18.73 -9.43 8.01
CA TYR A 181 19.29 -8.14 8.47
C TYR A 181 18.63 -7.65 9.77
N HIS A 182 17.32 -7.80 9.89
CA HIS A 182 16.60 -7.44 11.11
C HIS A 182 16.76 -8.53 12.18
N THR A 183 17.14 -8.11 13.39
CA THR A 183 17.26 -9.03 14.52
C THR A 183 15.92 -9.69 14.85
N GLU A 184 15.93 -10.94 15.29
CA GLU A 184 14.73 -11.64 15.76
C GLU A 184 14.03 -10.88 16.90
N LYS A 185 14.78 -10.13 17.70
CA LYS A 185 14.21 -9.23 18.71
C LYS A 185 13.37 -8.11 18.09
N ALA A 186 13.83 -7.49 17.01
CA ALA A 186 13.09 -6.44 16.30
C ALA A 186 11.84 -7.01 15.61
N LYS A 187 11.96 -8.16 14.93
CA LYS A 187 10.82 -8.86 14.30
C LYS A 187 9.77 -9.24 15.33
N LYS A 188 10.18 -9.80 16.46
CA LYS A 188 9.29 -10.12 17.59
C LYS A 188 8.64 -8.87 18.18
N GLY A 189 9.37 -7.75 18.24
CA GLY A 189 8.82 -6.46 18.68
C GLY A 189 7.65 -6.02 17.80
N ILE A 190 7.81 -6.06 16.49
CA ILE A 190 6.74 -5.75 15.53
C ILE A 190 5.59 -6.74 15.64
N HIS A 191 5.88 -8.04 15.73
CA HIS A 191 4.84 -9.06 15.86
C HIS A 191 3.97 -8.83 17.11
N ASP A 192 4.62 -8.61 18.26
CA ASP A 192 3.93 -8.26 19.51
C ASP A 192 3.07 -7.00 19.32
N SER A 193 3.64 -5.96 18.72
CA SER A 193 2.94 -4.72 18.39
C SER A 193 1.70 -4.95 17.52
N CYS A 194 1.80 -5.82 16.52
CA CYS A 194 0.68 -6.17 15.65
C CYS A 194 -0.41 -6.98 16.38
N LYS A 195 -0.04 -7.83 17.34
CA LYS A 195 -1.02 -8.47 18.22
C LYS A 195 -1.74 -7.46 19.11
N GLU A 196 -1.03 -6.46 19.64
CA GLU A 196 -1.63 -5.39 20.44
C GLU A 196 -2.61 -4.54 19.61
N ILE A 197 -2.27 -4.23 18.35
CA ILE A 197 -3.16 -3.55 17.40
C ILE A 197 -4.39 -4.41 17.11
N GLY A 198 -4.21 -5.70 16.80
CA GLY A 198 -5.32 -6.62 16.56
C GLY A 198 -6.27 -6.74 17.76
N MET A 199 -5.73 -6.75 18.99
CA MET A 199 -6.53 -6.79 20.22
C MET A 199 -7.46 -5.57 20.33
N ARG A 200 -7.08 -4.39 19.84
CA ARG A 200 -7.96 -3.20 19.88
C ARG A 200 -9.27 -3.40 19.14
N ASN A 201 -9.29 -4.26 18.12
CA ASN A 201 -10.50 -4.60 17.38
C ASN A 201 -11.24 -5.84 17.96
N THR A 202 -11.37 -5.92 19.30
CA THR A 202 -12.01 -7.06 19.96
C THR A 202 -13.07 -6.61 20.95
N GLU A 203 -14.03 -7.49 21.20
CA GLU A 203 -15.08 -7.31 22.22
C GLU A 203 -14.48 -7.24 23.64
N PHE A 204 -13.32 -7.87 23.86
CA PHE A 204 -12.53 -7.72 25.09
C PHE A 204 -12.11 -6.26 25.31
N THR A 205 -11.45 -5.62 24.33
CA THR A 205 -11.04 -4.21 24.47
C THR A 205 -12.24 -3.26 24.48
N ALA A 206 -13.28 -3.53 23.69
CA ALA A 206 -14.51 -2.76 23.73
C ALA A 206 -15.16 -2.77 25.13
N CYS A 207 -15.16 -3.93 25.80
CA CYS A 207 -15.65 -4.07 27.16
C CYS A 207 -14.83 -3.23 28.16
N LEU A 208 -13.49 -3.28 28.08
CA LEU A 208 -12.62 -2.50 28.96
C LEU A 208 -12.83 -0.99 28.82
N LEU A 209 -12.96 -0.51 27.58
CA LEU A 209 -13.27 0.90 27.31
C LEU A 209 -14.66 1.27 27.83
N LYS A 210 -15.65 0.37 27.71
CA LYS A 210 -17.00 0.57 28.25
C LYS A 210 -16.98 0.67 29.78
N ILE A 211 -16.24 -0.19 30.47
CA ILE A 211 -16.08 -0.15 31.93
C ILE A 211 -15.40 1.16 32.34
N GLN A 212 -14.27 1.52 31.73
CA GLN A 212 -13.56 2.77 32.03
C GLN A 212 -14.43 4.01 31.81
N LYS A 213 -15.27 4.00 30.76
CA LYS A 213 -16.16 5.11 30.43
C LYS A 213 -17.34 5.24 31.41
N LEU A 214 -17.94 4.11 31.78
CA LEU A 214 -19.14 4.10 32.62
C LEU A 214 -18.83 4.11 34.12
N GLN A 215 -17.62 3.73 34.51
CA GLN A 215 -17.19 3.56 35.90
C GLN A 215 -18.24 2.85 36.75
N PRO A 216 -18.69 1.64 36.34
CA PRO A 216 -19.69 0.88 37.08
C PRO A 216 -19.17 0.51 38.46
N ASP A 217 -20.08 0.43 39.42
CA ASP A 217 -19.78 -0.05 40.76
C ASP A 217 -19.68 -1.58 40.76
N PHE A 218 -18.50 -2.09 41.11
CA PHE A 218 -18.23 -3.53 41.24
C PHE A 218 -17.98 -3.94 42.70
N SER A 219 -18.42 -3.14 43.68
CA SER A 219 -18.24 -3.44 45.10
C SER A 219 -18.88 -4.77 45.55
N GLU A 220 -19.85 -5.29 44.79
CA GLU A 220 -20.45 -6.61 45.03
C GLU A 220 -19.50 -7.79 44.77
N TYR A 221 -18.42 -7.57 43.99
CA TYR A 221 -17.43 -8.58 43.67
C TYR A 221 -16.34 -8.60 44.75
N SER A 222 -16.60 -9.32 45.83
CA SER A 222 -15.67 -9.48 46.96
C SER A 222 -14.27 -9.99 46.56
N CYS A 223 -14.13 -10.63 45.39
CA CYS A 223 -12.84 -11.08 44.86
C CYS A 223 -11.90 -9.94 44.41
N LEU A 224 -12.39 -8.71 44.26
CA LEU A 224 -11.55 -7.56 43.89
C LEU A 224 -10.70 -7.02 45.05
N ASP A 225 -10.99 -7.35 46.31
CA ASP A 225 -10.26 -6.84 47.49
C ASP A 225 -9.99 -5.32 47.41
N ASP A 226 -11.04 -4.52 47.16
CA ASP A 226 -11.01 -3.06 46.98
C ASP A 226 -10.25 -2.53 45.74
N LEU A 227 -9.84 -3.40 44.81
CA LEU A 227 -9.27 -2.95 43.52
C LEU A 227 -10.32 -2.30 42.63
N ASP A 228 -10.05 -1.06 42.21
CA ASP A 228 -10.86 -0.36 41.21
C ASP A 228 -10.60 -0.94 39.81
N PHE A 229 -11.57 -1.68 39.29
CA PHE A 229 -11.54 -2.25 37.94
C PHE A 229 -11.42 -1.18 36.85
N SER A 230 -11.95 0.02 37.09
CA SER A 230 -11.95 1.13 36.14
C SER A 230 -10.62 1.91 36.18
N SER A 231 -9.71 1.56 37.09
CA SER A 231 -8.47 2.28 37.29
C SER A 231 -7.60 2.28 36.03
N PRO A 232 -7.05 3.44 35.63
CA PRO A 232 -6.09 3.50 34.53
C PRO A 232 -4.66 3.11 34.98
N SER A 233 -4.44 2.81 36.27
CA SER A 233 -3.13 2.47 36.83
C SER A 233 -2.59 1.16 36.26
N GLU A 234 -1.37 1.18 35.73
CA GLU A 234 -0.70 0.00 35.16
C GLU A 234 -0.59 -1.14 36.18
N GLN A 235 -0.29 -0.83 37.44
CA GLN A 235 -0.16 -1.82 38.50
C GLN A 235 -1.49 -2.49 38.82
N VAL A 236 -2.56 -1.70 38.92
CA VAL A 236 -3.92 -2.21 39.16
C VAL A 236 -4.36 -3.07 37.98
N VAL A 237 -4.13 -2.63 36.75
CA VAL A 237 -4.43 -3.40 35.54
C VAL A 237 -3.66 -4.73 35.51
N ILE A 238 -2.37 -4.73 35.85
CA ILE A 238 -1.57 -5.96 35.92
C ILE A 238 -2.17 -6.91 36.97
N GLU A 239 -2.54 -6.41 38.14
CA GLU A 239 -3.14 -7.21 39.22
C GLU A 239 -4.49 -7.80 38.80
N LEU A 240 -5.35 -7.01 38.16
CA LEU A 240 -6.65 -7.43 37.64
C LEU A 240 -6.54 -8.63 36.68
N PHE A 241 -5.54 -8.63 35.79
CA PHE A 241 -5.39 -9.67 34.78
C PHE A 241 -4.39 -10.78 35.14
N THR A 242 -3.82 -10.74 36.35
CA THR A 242 -2.93 -11.80 36.86
C THR A 242 -3.52 -12.48 38.10
N THR A 243 -3.54 -11.80 39.24
CA THR A 243 -3.99 -12.34 40.53
C THR A 243 -5.50 -12.36 40.65
N LYS A 244 -6.20 -11.36 40.10
CA LYS A 244 -7.67 -11.28 40.08
C LYS A 244 -8.28 -11.75 38.78
N LYS A 245 -7.53 -12.52 37.98
CA LYS A 245 -7.90 -12.91 36.62
C LYS A 245 -9.30 -13.55 36.52
N ASP A 246 -9.65 -14.45 37.44
CA ASP A 246 -10.95 -15.13 37.44
C ASP A 246 -12.10 -14.17 37.81
N CYS A 247 -11.82 -13.23 38.72
CA CYS A 247 -12.74 -12.16 39.08
C CYS A 247 -13.01 -11.26 37.87
N SER A 248 -11.94 -10.88 37.16
CA SER A 248 -12.00 -10.08 35.94
C SER A 248 -12.74 -10.77 34.80
N TYR A 249 -12.52 -12.08 34.62
CA TYR A 249 -13.29 -12.88 33.67
C TYR A 249 -14.79 -12.83 33.99
N LYS A 250 -15.16 -13.05 35.26
CA LYS A 250 -16.56 -13.04 35.70
C LYS A 250 -17.19 -11.66 35.47
N ILE A 251 -16.55 -10.59 35.91
CA ILE A 251 -17.03 -9.21 35.74
C ILE A 251 -17.22 -8.88 34.27
N MET A 252 -16.22 -9.14 33.43
CA MET A 252 -16.32 -8.83 31.99
C MET A 252 -17.42 -9.65 31.31
N LYS A 253 -17.58 -10.93 31.68
CA LYS A 253 -18.65 -11.78 31.15
C LYS A 253 -20.03 -11.30 31.57
N GLU A 254 -20.22 -10.93 32.84
CA GLU A 254 -21.52 -10.48 33.35
C GLU A 254 -21.89 -9.07 32.85
N PHE A 255 -20.91 -8.16 32.75
CA PHE A 255 -21.14 -6.77 32.34
C PHE A 255 -21.20 -6.56 30.81
N CYS A 256 -20.44 -7.36 30.04
CA CYS A 256 -20.31 -7.20 28.59
C CYS A 256 -20.77 -8.40 27.77
N GLY A 257 -21.01 -9.56 28.38
CA GLY A 257 -21.45 -10.78 27.73
C GLY A 257 -20.31 -11.72 27.28
N GLU A 258 -20.70 -12.90 26.79
CA GLU A 258 -19.78 -13.99 26.42
C GLU A 258 -18.70 -13.59 25.40
N LYS A 259 -19.05 -12.72 24.45
CA LYS A 259 -18.11 -12.28 23.41
C LYS A 259 -16.89 -11.53 23.97
N ALA A 260 -17.07 -10.79 25.07
CA ALA A 260 -15.99 -10.03 25.70
C ALA A 260 -14.93 -10.91 26.37
N VAL A 261 -15.27 -12.17 26.64
CA VAL A 261 -14.37 -13.14 27.29
C VAL A 261 -13.95 -14.29 26.38
N GLN A 262 -14.28 -14.20 25.09
CA GLN A 262 -13.70 -15.07 24.08
C GLN A 262 -12.17 -14.83 24.03
N ASP A 263 -11.39 -15.90 24.11
CA ASP A 263 -9.92 -15.85 24.20
C ASP A 263 -9.38 -14.99 25.37
N PHE A 264 -10.15 -14.85 26.45
CA PHE A 264 -9.82 -13.99 27.58
C PHE A 264 -8.39 -14.20 28.12
N ASN A 265 -7.96 -15.44 28.30
CA ASN A 265 -6.61 -15.73 28.81
C ASN A 265 -5.51 -15.14 27.90
N TYR A 266 -5.71 -15.19 26.58
CA TYR A 266 -4.79 -14.63 25.62
C TYR A 266 -4.75 -13.10 25.73
N TYR A 267 -5.90 -12.42 25.68
CA TYR A 267 -5.97 -10.96 25.74
C TYR A 267 -5.59 -10.38 27.11
N ALA A 268 -5.92 -11.07 28.20
CA ALA A 268 -5.45 -10.75 29.54
C ALA A 268 -3.91 -10.80 29.60
N SER A 269 -3.29 -11.87 29.08
CA SER A 269 -1.83 -11.99 29.05
C SER A 269 -1.16 -10.90 28.20
N LEU A 270 -1.79 -10.52 27.09
CA LEU A 270 -1.31 -9.47 26.21
C LEU A 270 -1.42 -8.09 26.89
N THR A 271 -2.53 -7.83 27.57
CA THR A 271 -2.76 -6.62 28.37
C THR A 271 -1.70 -6.47 29.47
N VAL A 272 -1.40 -7.54 30.21
CA VAL A 272 -0.34 -7.54 31.22
C VAL A 272 1.01 -7.21 30.59
N ARG A 273 1.35 -7.84 29.47
CA ARG A 273 2.61 -7.62 28.75
C ARG A 273 2.79 -6.14 28.34
N VAL A 274 1.73 -5.53 27.81
CA VAL A 274 1.73 -4.10 27.41
C VAL A 274 2.02 -3.21 28.61
N ASN A 275 1.31 -3.42 29.73
CA ASN A 275 1.43 -2.59 30.93
C ASN A 275 2.79 -2.80 31.64
N VAL A 276 3.37 -4.00 31.60
CA VAL A 276 4.73 -4.25 32.11
C VAL A 276 5.78 -3.52 31.27
N LYS A 277 5.66 -3.55 29.93
CA LYS A 277 6.56 -2.80 29.03
C LYS A 277 6.50 -1.29 29.30
N ALA A 278 5.30 -0.74 29.49
CA ALA A 278 5.10 0.69 29.80
C ALA A 278 5.77 1.10 31.12
N SER A 279 5.58 0.30 32.17
CA SER A 279 6.19 0.52 33.49
C SER A 279 7.73 0.52 33.43
N GLN A 280 8.33 -0.35 32.59
CA GLN A 280 9.78 -0.41 32.40
C GLN A 280 10.34 0.80 31.62
N VAL A 281 9.61 1.33 30.65
CA VAL A 281 10.02 2.50 29.85
C VAL A 281 9.95 3.80 30.66
N ASN A 282 8.93 3.96 31.52
CA ASN A 282 8.79 5.12 32.39
C ASN A 282 9.94 5.28 33.40
N ASN A 283 10.54 4.18 33.86
CA ASN A 283 11.74 4.18 34.70
C ASN A 283 13.01 4.61 33.95
N VAL A 284 13.10 4.37 32.64
CA VAL A 284 14.23 4.83 31.81
C VAL A 284 14.09 6.32 31.49
N PHE A 285 12.88 6.78 31.18
CA PHE A 285 12.60 8.19 30.84
C PHE A 285 12.86 9.15 32.01
N THR A 286 12.49 8.75 33.23
CA THR A 286 12.81 9.51 34.46
C THR A 286 14.32 9.62 34.67
N PHE A 287 15.09 8.58 34.37
CA PHE A 287 16.55 8.61 34.44
C PHE A 287 17.18 9.56 33.39
N THR A 288 16.65 9.55 32.15
CA THR A 288 17.12 10.44 31.07
C THR A 288 16.71 11.91 31.26
N LEU A 289 15.52 12.21 31.79
CA LEU A 289 15.11 13.60 32.07
C LEU A 289 15.91 14.22 33.22
N THR A 290 16.32 13.42 34.20
CA THR A 290 17.15 13.88 35.32
C THR A 290 18.55 14.23 34.83
N THR A 291 19.13 13.41 33.93
CA THR A 291 20.42 13.69 33.30
C THR A 291 20.35 14.83 32.28
N TYR A 292 19.27 14.96 31.50
CA TYR A 292 19.05 16.11 30.61
C TYR A 292 18.86 17.41 31.38
N ARG A 293 18.17 17.43 32.52
CA ARG A 293 18.08 18.62 33.38
C ARG A 293 19.46 19.06 33.89
N ILE A 294 20.30 18.12 34.30
CA ILE A 294 21.68 18.40 34.73
C ILE A 294 22.52 18.93 33.55
N MET A 295 22.39 18.33 32.37
CA MET A 295 23.10 18.75 31.16
C MET A 295 22.60 20.11 30.64
N TYR A 296 21.31 20.41 30.73
CA TYR A 296 20.71 21.69 30.36
C TYR A 296 21.15 22.81 31.29
N ILE A 297 21.28 22.54 32.60
CA ILE A 297 21.86 23.50 33.56
C ILE A 297 23.33 23.80 33.22
N LEU A 298 24.12 22.76 32.88
CA LEU A 298 25.50 22.92 32.40
C LEU A 298 25.58 23.70 31.09
N LEU A 299 24.68 23.40 30.13
CA LEU A 299 24.63 24.09 28.84
C LEU A 299 24.19 25.55 29.00
N HIS A 300 23.25 25.85 29.90
CA HIS A 300 22.86 27.22 30.19
C HIS A 300 23.99 28.02 30.84
N LEU A 301 24.80 27.40 31.71
CA LEU A 301 26.00 28.04 32.27
C LEU A 301 27.06 28.30 31.18
N ILE A 302 27.19 27.42 30.19
CA ILE A 302 28.07 27.61 29.03
C ILE A 302 27.50 28.67 28.08
N PHE A 303 26.19 28.70 27.87
CA PHE A 303 25.53 29.64 26.96
C PHE A 303 25.49 31.06 27.54
N THR A 304 25.32 31.22 28.85
CA THR A 304 25.49 32.53 29.52
C THR A 304 26.96 32.98 29.47
N PHE A 305 27.91 32.05 29.57
CA PHE A 305 29.34 32.33 29.36
C PHE A 305 29.67 32.73 27.91
N LEU A 306 28.99 32.14 26.91
CA LEU A 306 29.14 32.48 25.48
C LEU A 306 28.38 33.75 25.06
N LEU A 307 27.26 34.08 25.71
CA LEU A 307 26.55 35.36 25.55
C LEU A 307 27.39 36.54 26.06
N LEU A 308 28.21 36.33 27.11
CA LEU A 308 29.23 37.30 27.54
C LEU A 308 30.35 37.50 26.49
N LEU A 309 30.48 36.58 25.52
CA LEU A 309 31.47 36.61 24.43
C LEU A 309 30.90 37.08 23.07
N GLY A 310 29.63 37.48 22.99
CA GLY A 310 29.11 38.35 21.93
C GLY A 310 29.00 37.77 20.51
N LEU A 311 28.77 36.45 20.33
CA LEU A 311 28.54 35.88 18.99
C LEU A 311 27.09 35.41 18.82
N ALA A 312 26.30 36.17 18.05
CA ALA A 312 24.97 35.79 17.60
C ALA A 312 25.03 35.23 16.17
N PHE A 313 24.50 34.02 15.96
CA PHE A 313 24.19 33.49 14.63
C PHE A 313 22.67 33.39 14.50
N THR A 314 22.08 34.12 13.56
CA THR A 314 20.71 33.89 13.09
C THR A 314 20.78 33.05 11.82
N ALA A 315 19.92 32.03 11.74
CA ALA A 315 19.71 31.25 10.53
C ALA A 315 18.34 31.63 9.90
N PRO A 316 18.24 31.74 8.55
CA PRO A 316 16.98 32.02 7.86
C PRO A 316 16.21 30.73 7.50
N SER A 317 14.87 30.76 7.61
CA SER A 317 13.96 29.70 7.16
C SER A 317 13.63 29.85 5.66
N GLN A 318 13.57 28.74 4.92
CA GLN A 318 13.17 28.71 3.51
C GLN A 318 11.65 28.52 3.35
N ASN A 319 11.04 29.34 2.48
CA ASN A 319 9.66 29.23 1.97
C ASN A 319 9.63 28.34 0.70
N SER A 320 8.65 27.44 0.58
CA SER A 320 8.31 26.70 -0.64
C SER A 320 7.07 27.32 -1.31
N THR A 321 7.11 27.55 -2.62
CA THR A 321 6.22 28.46 -3.37
C THR A 321 5.30 27.84 -4.44
N ASN A 322 5.21 26.52 -4.62
CA ASN A 322 4.40 25.94 -5.72
C ASN A 322 3.26 25.06 -5.18
N ALA A 323 2.04 25.62 -5.09
CA ALA A 323 0.84 24.87 -4.74
C ALA A 323 0.26 24.20 -5.99
N ASP A 324 0.72 22.99 -6.29
CA ASP A 324 0.10 22.10 -7.27
C ASP A 324 -1.37 21.83 -6.89
N VAL A 325 -2.30 22.07 -7.81
CA VAL A 325 -3.76 21.93 -7.58
C VAL A 325 -4.36 20.70 -8.28
N THR A 326 -3.54 19.76 -8.76
CA THR A 326 -3.99 18.59 -9.53
C THR A 326 -5.05 17.76 -8.79
N SER A 327 -4.87 17.55 -7.48
CA SER A 327 -5.83 16.82 -6.65
C SER A 327 -7.19 17.52 -6.63
N CYS A 328 -7.20 18.85 -6.41
CA CYS A 328 -8.44 19.63 -6.45
C CYS A 328 -9.12 19.63 -7.82
N LEU A 329 -8.33 19.71 -8.90
CA LEU A 329 -8.84 19.66 -10.26
C LEU A 329 -9.47 18.30 -10.59
N THR A 330 -8.89 17.22 -10.07
CA THR A 330 -9.41 15.85 -10.22
C THR A 330 -10.78 15.72 -9.56
N GLU A 331 -10.93 16.25 -8.35
CA GLU A 331 -12.21 16.29 -7.63
C GLU A 331 -13.26 17.10 -8.39
N PHE A 332 -12.88 18.26 -8.93
CA PHE A 332 -13.78 19.06 -9.74
C PHE A 332 -14.27 18.31 -11.00
N TYR A 333 -13.38 17.59 -11.69
CA TYR A 333 -13.78 16.74 -12.82
C TYR A 333 -14.67 15.57 -12.40
N ARG A 334 -14.42 14.96 -11.24
CA ARG A 334 -15.29 13.90 -10.68
C ARG A 334 -16.72 14.42 -10.53
N MET A 335 -16.89 15.59 -9.92
CA MET A 335 -18.20 16.24 -9.75
C MET A 335 -18.86 16.59 -11.09
N ALA A 336 -18.07 16.95 -12.09
CA ALA A 336 -18.57 17.20 -13.45
C ALA A 336 -19.06 15.91 -14.14
N TYR A 337 -18.40 14.77 -13.94
CA TYR A 337 -18.85 13.48 -14.47
C TYR A 337 -20.11 12.94 -13.77
N THR A 338 -20.19 13.05 -12.44
CA THR A 338 -21.33 12.54 -11.66
C THR A 338 -22.54 13.45 -11.73
N GLY A 339 -22.33 14.74 -12.03
CA GLY A 339 -23.39 15.74 -12.08
C GLY A 339 -24.00 16.05 -10.71
N GLU A 340 -23.28 15.75 -9.63
CA GLU A 340 -23.67 16.03 -8.24
C GLU A 340 -23.82 17.52 -7.98
N TYR A 341 -22.98 18.34 -8.61
CA TYR A 341 -23.10 19.79 -8.61
C TYR A 341 -23.82 20.27 -9.86
N ASN A 342 -24.99 20.90 -9.70
CA ASN A 342 -25.77 21.41 -10.83
C ASN A 342 -25.03 22.48 -11.64
N CYS A 343 -24.03 23.15 -11.04
CA CYS A 343 -23.26 24.21 -11.69
C CYS A 343 -22.28 23.71 -12.76
N THR A 344 -22.03 22.40 -12.89
CA THR A 344 -21.15 21.82 -13.93
C THR A 344 -21.89 21.38 -15.19
N LYS A 345 -23.22 21.18 -15.13
CA LYS A 345 -24.02 20.54 -16.19
C LYS A 345 -24.12 21.31 -17.52
N SER A 346 -23.90 22.63 -17.51
CA SER A 346 -24.00 23.50 -18.69
C SER A 346 -22.63 23.94 -19.22
N LEU A 347 -21.55 23.36 -18.71
CA LEU A 347 -20.18 23.77 -19.01
C LEU A 347 -19.48 22.72 -19.85
N ASP A 348 -18.78 23.17 -20.90
CA ASP A 348 -17.98 22.31 -21.76
C ASP A 348 -16.55 22.18 -21.20
N LEU A 349 -16.45 21.49 -20.06
CA LEU A 349 -15.19 21.34 -19.30
C LEU A 349 -14.27 20.26 -19.89
N PHE A 350 -14.81 19.39 -20.75
CA PHE A 350 -14.11 18.25 -21.34
C PHE A 350 -13.71 18.48 -22.80
N SER A 351 -14.07 19.63 -23.40
CA SER A 351 -13.70 19.99 -24.77
C SER A 351 -12.19 19.89 -25.04
N ASP A 352 -11.84 19.26 -26.15
CA ASP A 352 -10.46 19.22 -26.65
C ASP A 352 -10.03 20.55 -27.29
N ASN A 353 -10.99 21.41 -27.65
CA ASN A 353 -10.69 22.79 -28.01
C ASN A 353 -10.30 23.58 -26.75
N GLN A 354 -9.05 24.04 -26.71
CA GLN A 354 -8.47 24.75 -25.57
C GLN A 354 -9.20 26.07 -25.25
N GLU A 355 -9.64 26.81 -26.27
CA GLU A 355 -10.33 28.10 -26.10
C GLU A 355 -11.71 27.89 -25.46
N THR A 356 -12.47 26.92 -25.96
CA THR A 356 -13.76 26.50 -25.39
C THR A 356 -13.60 26.04 -23.95
N LYS A 357 -12.61 25.18 -23.68
CA LYS A 357 -12.34 24.67 -22.34
C LYS A 357 -12.00 25.79 -21.36
N ILE A 358 -11.11 26.71 -21.73
CA ILE A 358 -10.74 27.85 -20.88
C ILE A 358 -11.92 28.81 -20.67
N ALA A 359 -12.73 29.05 -21.70
CA ALA A 359 -13.95 29.83 -21.56
C ALA A 359 -14.93 29.16 -20.58
N SER A 360 -15.06 27.83 -20.62
CA SER A 360 -15.84 27.04 -19.66
C SER A 360 -15.29 27.18 -18.24
N PHE A 361 -13.98 27.04 -18.02
CA PHE A 361 -13.37 27.22 -16.70
C PHE A 361 -13.53 28.65 -16.15
N LYS A 362 -13.44 29.67 -17.01
CA LYS A 362 -13.74 31.07 -16.62
C LYS A 362 -15.18 31.23 -16.13
N LYS A 363 -16.14 30.62 -16.84
CA LYS A 363 -17.56 30.59 -16.41
C LYS A 363 -17.75 29.74 -15.15
N ALA A 364 -16.97 28.68 -14.99
CA ALA A 364 -17.01 27.76 -13.87
C ALA A 364 -16.38 28.31 -12.59
N LYS A 365 -15.69 29.46 -12.62
CA LYS A 365 -14.84 29.92 -11.51
C LYS A 365 -15.53 29.90 -10.15
N SER A 366 -16.77 30.37 -10.04
CA SER A 366 -17.53 30.32 -8.78
C SER A 366 -17.80 28.88 -8.33
N CYS A 367 -18.25 28.03 -9.24
CA CYS A 367 -18.51 26.60 -9.02
C CYS A 367 -17.24 25.84 -8.61
N PHE A 368 -16.11 26.11 -9.27
CA PHE A 368 -14.82 25.52 -8.92
C PHE A 368 -14.44 25.95 -7.49
N LEU A 369 -14.49 27.23 -7.17
CA LEU A 369 -14.09 27.72 -5.84
C LEU A 369 -15.00 27.20 -4.72
N GLU A 370 -16.28 26.93 -5.00
CA GLU A 370 -17.20 26.27 -4.08
C GLU A 370 -16.75 24.84 -3.78
N VAL A 371 -16.54 24.03 -4.82
CA VAL A 371 -15.99 22.66 -4.68
C VAL A 371 -14.64 22.67 -3.98
N ALA A 372 -13.76 23.61 -4.35
CA ALA A 372 -12.42 23.70 -3.79
C ALA A 372 -12.42 24.04 -2.29
N LYS A 373 -13.42 24.78 -1.83
CA LYS A 373 -13.55 25.14 -0.42
C LYS A 373 -13.95 23.94 0.45
N GLU A 374 -14.74 23.02 -0.11
CA GLU A 374 -15.29 21.88 0.61
C GLU A 374 -14.39 20.65 0.51
N GLU A 375 -13.82 20.39 -0.66
CA GLU A 375 -13.20 19.10 -0.99
C GLU A 375 -11.66 19.17 -1.08
N CYS A 376 -11.06 20.36 -1.17
CA CYS A 376 -9.63 20.50 -1.43
C CYS A 376 -8.81 20.91 -0.20
N PRO A 377 -7.50 20.58 -0.16
CA PRO A 377 -6.61 21.09 0.87
C PRO A 377 -6.65 22.63 0.94
N ILE A 378 -6.65 23.16 2.17
CA ILE A 378 -6.73 24.62 2.43
C ILE A 378 -5.67 25.40 1.65
N SER A 379 -4.46 24.83 1.48
CA SER A 379 -3.39 25.44 0.69
C SER A 379 -3.75 25.59 -0.79
N GLN A 380 -4.40 24.59 -1.39
CA GLN A 380 -4.84 24.62 -2.79
C GLN A 380 -6.04 25.56 -2.98
N TYR A 381 -6.99 25.57 -2.05
CA TYR A 381 -8.09 26.54 -2.05
C TYR A 381 -7.58 27.99 -1.96
N ASN A 382 -6.62 28.25 -1.05
CA ASN A 382 -6.02 29.58 -0.92
C ASN A 382 -5.31 30.02 -2.20
N PHE A 383 -4.61 29.10 -2.88
CA PHE A 383 -4.03 29.38 -4.18
C PHE A 383 -5.10 29.67 -5.23
N LEU A 384 -6.11 28.81 -5.39
CA LEU A 384 -7.17 28.99 -6.40
C LEU A 384 -7.99 30.26 -6.19
N SER A 385 -8.31 30.60 -4.93
CA SER A 385 -9.09 31.80 -4.59
C SER A 385 -8.33 33.11 -4.84
N THR A 386 -6.99 33.09 -4.82
CA THR A 386 -6.16 34.30 -4.98
C THR A 386 -5.43 34.37 -6.33
N LYS A 387 -5.17 33.23 -6.97
CA LYS A 387 -4.36 33.06 -8.19
C LYS A 387 -5.04 32.20 -9.25
N TYR A 388 -6.37 32.28 -9.36
CA TYR A 388 -7.14 31.50 -10.33
C TYR A 388 -6.67 31.70 -11.79
N ASP A 389 -6.31 32.92 -12.16
CA ASP A 389 -5.89 33.21 -13.55
C ASP A 389 -4.55 32.53 -13.86
N SER A 390 -3.63 32.45 -12.88
CA SER A 390 -2.38 31.69 -13.01
C SER A 390 -2.61 30.17 -13.14
N PHE A 391 -3.68 29.65 -12.53
CA PHE A 391 -4.13 28.28 -12.78
C PHE A 391 -4.61 28.11 -14.23
N LEU A 392 -5.41 29.05 -14.75
CA LEU A 392 -5.87 29.01 -16.15
C LEU A 392 -4.72 29.12 -17.15
N ASP A 393 -3.71 29.94 -16.85
CA ASP A 393 -2.49 30.04 -17.64
C ASP A 393 -1.78 28.68 -17.69
N SER A 394 -1.63 28.00 -16.55
CA SER A 394 -1.01 26.67 -16.48
C SER A 394 -1.83 25.60 -17.23
N LEU A 395 -3.15 25.71 -17.24
CA LEU A 395 -4.03 24.81 -17.97
C LEU A 395 -3.99 25.04 -19.51
N SER A 396 -3.57 26.23 -19.96
CA SER A 396 -3.66 26.66 -21.37
C SER A 396 -2.35 26.92 -22.09
N ALA A 397 -1.27 27.21 -21.37
CA ALA A 397 0.03 27.47 -21.95
C ALA A 397 0.62 26.17 -22.49
N THR A 398 0.45 25.92 -23.79
CA THR A 398 1.08 24.78 -24.45
C THR A 398 2.59 24.87 -24.27
N PRO A 399 3.22 23.86 -23.65
CA PRO A 399 4.65 23.86 -23.42
C PRO A 399 5.43 23.87 -24.74
N PRO A 400 6.67 24.38 -24.76
CA PRO A 400 7.53 24.27 -25.94
C PRO A 400 7.77 22.80 -26.31
N ALA A 401 8.06 22.55 -27.59
CA ALA A 401 8.36 21.21 -28.08
C ALA A 401 9.53 20.58 -27.29
N GLY A 402 9.31 19.36 -26.77
CA GLY A 402 10.28 18.66 -25.93
C GLY A 402 10.19 18.95 -24.43
N ALA A 403 9.18 19.71 -23.98
CA ALA A 403 8.88 19.85 -22.56
C ALA A 403 8.52 18.51 -21.91
N SER A 404 8.81 18.39 -20.61
CA SER A 404 8.51 17.19 -19.82
C SER A 404 7.00 16.95 -19.73
N CYS A 405 6.59 15.69 -19.79
CA CYS A 405 5.21 15.27 -19.54
C CYS A 405 4.77 15.51 -18.08
N SER A 406 5.70 15.86 -17.19
CA SER A 406 5.41 16.32 -15.82
C SER A 406 5.07 17.81 -15.71
N ASP A 407 5.10 18.55 -16.82
CA ASP A 407 4.66 19.96 -16.86
C ASP A 407 3.20 20.11 -16.41
N LEU A 408 2.88 21.23 -15.74
CA LEU A 408 1.54 21.50 -15.23
C LEU A 408 0.47 21.48 -16.33
N TYR A 409 0.81 21.83 -17.57
CA TYR A 409 -0.11 21.72 -18.70
C TYR A 409 -0.58 20.28 -18.91
N TYR A 410 0.33 19.33 -19.09
CA TYR A 410 -0.04 17.92 -19.30
C TYR A 410 -0.68 17.34 -18.04
N LYS A 411 -0.15 17.68 -16.86
CA LYS A 411 -0.70 17.22 -15.59
C LYS A 411 -2.16 17.65 -15.38
N TYR A 412 -2.49 18.92 -15.62
CA TYR A 412 -3.83 19.44 -15.42
C TYR A 412 -4.81 18.98 -16.49
N ASN A 413 -4.38 18.87 -17.75
CA ASN A 413 -5.24 18.40 -18.82
C ASN A 413 -5.55 16.90 -18.72
N SER A 414 -4.59 16.10 -18.23
CA SER A 414 -4.78 14.68 -17.95
C SER A 414 -5.62 14.39 -16.71
N ALA A 415 -5.74 15.32 -15.76
CA ALA A 415 -6.54 15.13 -14.55
C ALA A 415 -8.01 14.78 -14.83
N LYS A 416 -8.54 15.08 -16.02
CA LYS A 416 -9.89 14.69 -16.47
C LYS A 416 -10.05 13.18 -16.66
N CYS A 417 -8.97 12.42 -16.78
CA CYS A 417 -9.01 10.97 -17.01
C CYS A 417 -8.95 10.16 -15.71
N THR A 418 -8.40 10.72 -14.64
CA THR A 418 -8.28 10.03 -13.34
C THR A 418 -9.63 9.56 -12.78
N PRO A 419 -10.72 10.37 -12.77
CA PRO A 419 -12.01 9.90 -12.28
C PRO A 419 -12.59 8.74 -13.11
N LEU A 420 -12.33 8.71 -14.43
CA LEU A 420 -12.77 7.61 -15.30
C LEU A 420 -12.00 6.32 -14.97
N TYR A 421 -10.69 6.41 -14.79
CA TYR A 421 -9.83 5.30 -14.37
C TYR A 421 -10.27 4.70 -13.03
N GLU A 422 -10.54 5.55 -12.03
CA GLU A 422 -11.02 5.09 -10.73
C GLU A 422 -12.39 4.40 -10.82
N GLU A 423 -13.29 4.93 -11.65
CA GLU A 423 -14.61 4.35 -11.86
C GLU A 423 -14.52 2.98 -12.56
N VAL A 424 -13.58 2.80 -13.50
CA VAL A 424 -13.27 1.48 -14.08
C VAL A 424 -12.87 0.52 -12.97
N GLY A 425 -11.92 0.90 -12.10
CA GLY A 425 -11.50 0.06 -10.98
C GLY A 425 -12.64 -0.33 -10.05
N LYS A 426 -13.49 0.63 -9.66
CA LYS A 426 -14.67 0.41 -8.80
C LYS A 426 -15.67 -0.55 -9.42
N LYS A 427 -15.99 -0.40 -10.70
CA LYS A 427 -16.94 -1.27 -11.41
C LYS A 427 -16.37 -2.64 -11.75
N MET A 428 -15.06 -2.73 -11.98
CA MET A 428 -14.37 -3.97 -12.33
C MET A 428 -14.21 -4.90 -11.12
N MET A 429 -13.91 -4.36 -9.93
CA MET A 429 -13.66 -5.14 -8.72
C MET A 429 -14.78 -6.15 -8.35
N PRO A 430 -16.07 -5.78 -8.30
CA PRO A 430 -17.13 -6.75 -8.02
C PRO A 430 -17.36 -7.76 -9.16
N LEU A 431 -16.93 -7.47 -10.38
CA LEU A 431 -17.05 -8.36 -11.55
C LEU A 431 -15.86 -9.31 -11.71
N ALA A 432 -14.77 -9.08 -10.96
CA ALA A 432 -13.58 -9.93 -10.99
C ALA A 432 -13.88 -11.35 -10.47
N THR A 433 -14.77 -11.48 -9.48
CA THR A 433 -15.04 -12.73 -8.74
C THR A 433 -16.41 -13.35 -9.02
N LEU A 434 -17.27 -12.69 -9.79
CA LEU A 434 -18.61 -13.20 -10.12
C LEU A 434 -18.59 -14.06 -11.39
N ASP A 435 -19.36 -15.14 -11.36
CA ASP A 435 -19.81 -15.85 -12.55
C ASP A 435 -20.74 -14.93 -13.36
N VAL A 436 -20.16 -14.18 -14.28
CA VAL A 436 -20.90 -13.29 -15.17
C VAL A 436 -21.47 -14.09 -16.35
N LYS A 437 -22.73 -13.81 -16.69
CA LYS A 437 -23.36 -14.40 -17.87
C LYS A 437 -22.96 -13.62 -19.11
N LEU A 438 -23.03 -14.29 -20.26
CA LEU A 438 -22.91 -13.62 -21.54
C LEU A 438 -23.94 -12.49 -21.66
N ASN A 439 -23.51 -11.33 -22.14
CA ASN A 439 -24.28 -10.09 -22.25
C ASN A 439 -24.78 -9.52 -20.91
N ASP A 440 -24.08 -9.77 -19.80
CA ASP A 440 -24.35 -9.08 -18.54
C ASP A 440 -24.21 -7.56 -18.73
N THR A 441 -25.28 -6.82 -18.41
CA THR A 441 -25.34 -5.38 -18.63
C THR A 441 -24.26 -4.63 -17.87
N ARG A 442 -23.83 -5.12 -16.70
CA ARG A 442 -22.78 -4.51 -15.88
C ARG A 442 -21.41 -4.63 -16.55
N VAL A 443 -21.15 -5.76 -17.20
CA VAL A 443 -19.93 -5.96 -17.98
C VAL A 443 -19.94 -5.06 -19.22
N LEU A 444 -21.06 -4.98 -19.94
CA LEU A 444 -21.19 -4.10 -21.11
C LEU A 444 -21.04 -2.61 -20.75
N GLU A 445 -21.55 -2.18 -19.59
CA GLU A 445 -21.31 -0.83 -19.07
C GLU A 445 -19.84 -0.59 -18.74
N LEU A 446 -19.17 -1.55 -18.11
CA LEU A 446 -17.75 -1.46 -17.80
C LEU A 446 -16.90 -1.38 -19.08
N LEU A 447 -17.21 -2.16 -20.11
CA LEU A 447 -16.47 -2.13 -21.38
C LEU A 447 -16.58 -0.77 -22.08
N ARG A 448 -17.77 -0.15 -22.10
CA ARG A 448 -17.92 1.22 -22.62
C ARG A 448 -17.12 2.25 -21.82
N LEU A 449 -17.04 2.06 -20.50
CA LEU A 449 -16.25 2.92 -19.64
C LEU A 449 -14.74 2.71 -19.87
N CYS A 450 -14.31 1.47 -20.10
CA CYS A 450 -12.95 1.13 -20.52
C CYS A 450 -12.58 1.87 -21.81
N ASP A 451 -13.40 1.79 -22.85
CA ASP A 451 -13.15 2.47 -24.13
C ASP A 451 -12.98 3.98 -23.94
N LYS A 452 -13.92 4.62 -23.22
CA LYS A 452 -13.87 6.05 -22.89
C LYS A 452 -12.62 6.43 -22.09
N THR A 453 -12.22 5.58 -21.15
CA THR A 453 -11.03 5.82 -20.32
C THR A 453 -9.77 5.69 -21.16
N MET A 454 -9.66 4.65 -22.00
CA MET A 454 -8.52 4.44 -22.89
C MET A 454 -8.34 5.57 -23.88
N GLU A 455 -9.45 6.06 -24.46
CA GLU A 455 -9.42 7.24 -25.33
C GLU A 455 -8.89 8.47 -24.56
N CYS A 456 -9.38 8.70 -23.35
CA CYS A 456 -8.93 9.82 -22.51
C CYS A 456 -7.42 9.74 -22.21
N LEU A 457 -6.91 8.57 -21.82
CA LEU A 457 -5.51 8.36 -21.49
C LEU A 457 -4.57 8.45 -22.71
N SER A 458 -5.09 8.21 -23.92
CA SER A 458 -4.30 8.17 -25.16
C SER A 458 -3.90 9.55 -25.71
N LEU A 459 -4.53 10.62 -25.24
CA LEU A 459 -4.40 11.97 -25.80
C LEU A 459 -3.17 12.74 -25.29
N GLU A 460 -2.58 12.33 -24.17
CA GLU A 460 -1.53 13.09 -23.48
C GLU A 460 -0.40 12.19 -22.99
N CYS A 461 0.84 12.70 -23.01
CA CYS A 461 2.01 11.92 -22.61
C CYS A 461 2.19 11.82 -21.07
N TYR A 462 1.24 12.35 -20.30
CA TYR A 462 1.29 12.37 -18.83
C TYR A 462 1.26 10.97 -18.22
N TYR A 463 0.43 10.08 -18.78
CA TYR A 463 0.30 8.72 -18.27
C TYR A 463 1.40 7.83 -18.88
N PRO A 464 2.16 7.10 -18.04
CA PRO A 464 3.12 6.12 -18.54
C PRO A 464 2.44 5.08 -19.43
N GLU A 465 3.11 4.68 -20.52
CA GLU A 465 2.61 3.69 -21.46
C GLU A 465 2.24 2.38 -20.75
N GLU A 466 2.97 2.01 -19.71
CA GLU A 466 2.74 0.82 -18.89
C GLU A 466 1.41 0.89 -18.12
N LYS A 467 1.02 2.07 -17.63
CA LYS A 467 -0.26 2.28 -16.92
C LYS A 467 -1.44 2.16 -17.88
N VAL A 468 -1.29 2.74 -19.07
CA VAL A 468 -2.28 2.63 -20.16
C VAL A 468 -2.41 1.17 -20.58
N LYS A 469 -1.28 0.47 -20.72
CA LYS A 469 -1.24 -0.96 -21.04
C LYS A 469 -1.86 -1.84 -19.95
N TYR A 470 -1.60 -1.57 -18.68
CA TYR A 470 -2.19 -2.32 -17.57
C TYR A 470 -3.71 -2.21 -17.59
N LEU A 471 -4.25 -1.00 -17.75
CA LEU A 471 -5.69 -0.80 -17.87
C LEU A 471 -6.24 -1.53 -19.10
N HIS A 472 -5.55 -1.41 -20.25
CA HIS A 472 -5.93 -2.11 -21.47
C HIS A 472 -6.04 -3.62 -21.26
N ASP A 473 -5.00 -4.26 -20.69
CA ASP A 473 -4.99 -5.70 -20.44
C ASP A 473 -6.13 -6.13 -19.48
N ARG A 474 -6.45 -5.31 -18.47
CA ARG A 474 -7.60 -5.55 -17.56
C ARG A 474 -8.95 -5.37 -18.25
N CYS A 475 -9.06 -4.41 -19.16
CA CYS A 475 -10.25 -4.23 -19.97
C CYS A 475 -10.44 -5.37 -20.97
N GLU A 476 -9.35 -5.88 -21.58
CA GLU A 476 -9.36 -7.08 -22.42
C GLU A 476 -9.78 -8.33 -21.61
N GLU A 477 -9.29 -8.48 -20.37
CA GLU A 477 -9.72 -9.56 -19.47
C GLU A 477 -11.24 -9.53 -19.21
N MET A 478 -11.81 -8.36 -18.96
CA MET A 478 -13.26 -8.22 -18.77
C MET A 478 -14.03 -8.46 -20.07
N ALA A 479 -13.47 -8.08 -21.22
CA ALA A 479 -14.07 -8.34 -22.52
C ALA A 479 -14.11 -9.85 -22.82
N LEU A 480 -13.04 -10.57 -22.48
CA LEU A 480 -12.93 -12.02 -22.62
C LEU A 480 -14.03 -12.74 -21.83
N LYS A 481 -14.33 -12.30 -20.60
CA LYS A 481 -15.42 -12.87 -19.79
C LYS A 481 -16.79 -12.77 -20.47
N ASN A 482 -16.96 -11.85 -21.41
CA ASN A 482 -18.17 -11.69 -22.21
C ASN A 482 -18.09 -12.40 -23.58
N THR A 483 -17.39 -13.53 -23.68
CA THR A 483 -17.27 -14.33 -24.90
C THR A 483 -17.87 -15.73 -24.73
N GLU A 484 -18.33 -16.33 -25.84
CA GLU A 484 -18.76 -17.73 -25.87
C GLU A 484 -17.61 -18.69 -25.52
N PHE A 485 -16.36 -18.30 -25.81
CA PHE A 485 -15.14 -19.00 -25.41
C PHE A 485 -15.03 -19.11 -23.87
N ALA A 486 -15.11 -17.99 -23.15
CA ALA A 486 -15.02 -18.00 -21.69
C ALA A 486 -16.21 -18.71 -21.04
N ALA A 487 -17.41 -18.53 -21.59
CA ALA A 487 -18.60 -19.27 -21.16
C ALA A 487 -18.42 -20.79 -21.34
N CYS A 488 -17.76 -21.22 -22.41
CA CYS A 488 -17.43 -22.62 -22.64
C CYS A 488 -16.43 -23.16 -21.61
N LEU A 489 -15.36 -22.42 -21.28
CA LEU A 489 -14.41 -22.85 -20.24
C LEU A 489 -15.11 -23.04 -18.88
N ILE A 490 -16.02 -22.14 -18.51
CA ILE A 490 -16.83 -22.26 -17.28
C ILE A 490 -17.75 -23.48 -17.36
N LYS A 491 -18.36 -23.73 -18.52
CA LYS A 491 -19.23 -24.91 -18.74
C LYS A 491 -18.43 -26.21 -18.59
N ILE A 492 -17.23 -26.27 -19.16
CA ILE A 492 -16.35 -27.43 -19.07
C ILE A 492 -15.97 -27.70 -17.61
N ASP A 493 -15.50 -26.69 -16.88
CA ASP A 493 -15.14 -26.80 -15.46
C ASP A 493 -16.31 -27.34 -14.62
N LYS A 494 -17.52 -26.79 -14.83
CA LYS A 494 -18.74 -27.22 -14.13
C LYS A 494 -19.21 -28.64 -14.47
N LEU A 495 -19.09 -29.04 -15.74
CA LEU A 495 -19.51 -30.37 -16.16
C LEU A 495 -18.47 -31.44 -15.82
N SER A 496 -17.20 -31.04 -15.72
CA SER A 496 -16.05 -31.92 -15.55
C SER A 496 -16.17 -33.19 -16.42
N PRO A 497 -16.30 -33.04 -17.77
CA PRO A 497 -16.55 -34.18 -18.65
C PRO A 497 -15.36 -35.13 -18.68
N ASP A 498 -15.60 -36.38 -19.10
CA ASP A 498 -14.51 -37.32 -19.32
C ASP A 498 -13.74 -36.93 -20.59
N PHE A 499 -12.43 -36.71 -20.45
CA PHE A 499 -11.55 -36.37 -21.55
C PHE A 499 -10.73 -37.54 -22.08
N SER A 500 -10.99 -38.77 -21.62
CA SER A 500 -10.30 -39.98 -22.07
C SER A 500 -10.42 -40.23 -23.58
N GLU A 501 -11.48 -39.70 -24.20
CA GLU A 501 -11.73 -39.75 -25.65
C GLU A 501 -10.85 -38.79 -26.48
N TYR A 502 -10.04 -37.94 -25.84
CA TYR A 502 -9.15 -36.98 -26.51
C TYR A 502 -7.67 -37.36 -26.30
N PRO A 503 -7.11 -38.30 -27.11
CA PRO A 503 -5.72 -38.72 -27.00
C PRO A 503 -4.71 -37.57 -27.09
N CYS A 504 -5.08 -36.48 -27.76
CA CYS A 504 -4.23 -35.31 -27.96
C CYS A 504 -3.90 -34.53 -26.69
N LEU A 505 -4.57 -34.81 -25.56
CA LEU A 505 -4.22 -34.25 -24.26
C LEU A 505 -2.98 -34.90 -23.65
N ASP A 506 -2.51 -36.06 -24.16
CA ASP A 506 -1.33 -36.77 -23.67
C ASP A 506 -1.33 -37.01 -22.14
N GLY A 507 -2.51 -37.22 -21.56
CA GLY A 507 -2.71 -37.44 -20.12
C GLY A 507 -2.81 -36.17 -19.28
N LEU A 508 -2.84 -34.98 -19.90
CA LEU A 508 -3.14 -33.72 -19.21
C LEU A 508 -4.63 -33.65 -18.81
N ASP A 509 -4.87 -33.21 -17.57
CA ASP A 509 -6.22 -33.00 -17.06
C ASP A 509 -6.71 -31.59 -17.42
N PHE A 510 -7.76 -31.52 -18.25
CA PHE A 510 -8.39 -30.25 -18.66
C PHE A 510 -9.04 -29.49 -17.51
N ASN A 511 -9.48 -30.19 -16.45
CA ASN A 511 -10.03 -29.58 -15.24
C ASN A 511 -8.97 -29.27 -14.20
N SER A 512 -7.68 -29.42 -14.54
CA SER A 512 -6.60 -29.15 -13.62
C SER A 512 -6.66 -27.72 -13.11
N GLN A 513 -6.61 -27.55 -11.79
CA GLN A 513 -6.47 -26.25 -11.14
C GLN A 513 -5.02 -25.72 -11.23
N ASN A 514 -4.10 -26.50 -11.78
CA ASN A 514 -2.73 -26.07 -12.05
C ASN A 514 -2.72 -25.21 -13.33
N GLU A 515 -2.28 -23.95 -13.21
CA GLU A 515 -2.26 -23.01 -14.32
C GLU A 515 -1.29 -23.38 -15.44
N GLU A 516 -0.16 -24.04 -15.15
CA GLU A 516 0.77 -24.54 -16.17
C GLU A 516 0.11 -25.63 -17.03
N THR A 517 -0.62 -26.55 -16.40
CA THR A 517 -1.41 -27.57 -17.11
C THR A 517 -2.46 -26.93 -18.00
N ARG A 518 -3.20 -25.93 -17.49
CA ARG A 518 -4.20 -25.20 -18.27
C ARG A 518 -3.58 -24.48 -19.47
N ILE A 519 -2.42 -23.84 -19.28
CA ILE A 519 -1.68 -23.19 -20.36
C ILE A 519 -1.26 -24.23 -21.41
N GLU A 520 -0.68 -25.36 -21.01
CA GLU A 520 -0.22 -26.41 -21.92
C GLU A 520 -1.36 -26.97 -22.78
N ILE A 521 -2.53 -27.16 -22.16
CA ILE A 521 -3.76 -27.59 -22.86
C ILE A 521 -4.21 -26.53 -23.87
N LEU A 522 -4.26 -25.27 -23.48
CA LEU A 522 -4.61 -24.16 -24.37
C LEU A 522 -3.60 -23.99 -25.52
N LEU A 523 -2.32 -24.30 -25.30
CA LEU A 523 -1.27 -24.30 -26.32
C LEU A 523 -1.38 -25.49 -27.28
N LYS A 524 -1.99 -26.61 -26.87
CA LYS A 524 -2.42 -27.70 -27.76
C LYS A 524 -3.65 -27.27 -28.57
N LYS A 525 -3.53 -26.16 -29.32
CA LYS A 525 -4.62 -25.43 -29.99
C LYS A 525 -5.62 -26.31 -30.72
N LYS A 526 -5.15 -27.27 -31.52
CA LYS A 526 -6.03 -28.18 -32.27
C LYS A 526 -6.88 -29.05 -31.33
N CYS A 527 -6.26 -29.58 -30.27
CA CYS A 527 -6.91 -30.40 -29.27
C CYS A 527 -7.95 -29.58 -28.48
N ALA A 528 -7.53 -28.44 -27.92
CA ALA A 528 -8.41 -27.56 -27.17
C ALA A 528 -9.58 -27.02 -28.02
N LYS A 529 -9.34 -26.71 -29.31
CA LYS A 529 -10.38 -26.27 -30.22
C LYS A 529 -11.42 -27.37 -30.47
N THR A 530 -10.99 -28.61 -30.76
CA THR A 530 -11.89 -29.76 -30.92
C THR A 530 -12.70 -30.01 -29.65
N ILE A 531 -12.06 -30.04 -28.48
CA ILE A 531 -12.75 -30.24 -27.19
C ILE A 531 -13.81 -29.15 -26.96
N MET A 532 -13.48 -27.88 -27.17
CA MET A 532 -14.42 -26.77 -26.97
C MET A 532 -15.56 -26.79 -27.99
N GLU A 533 -15.30 -27.15 -29.25
CA GLU A 533 -16.32 -27.31 -30.29
C GLU A 533 -17.27 -28.47 -29.99
N ASP A 534 -16.75 -29.63 -29.57
CA ASP A 534 -17.55 -30.81 -29.24
C ASP A 534 -18.45 -30.58 -28.02
N ILE A 535 -17.96 -29.88 -26.99
CA ILE A 535 -18.69 -29.66 -25.74
C ILE A 535 -19.62 -28.44 -25.81
N CYS A 536 -19.23 -27.39 -26.55
CA CYS A 536 -19.90 -26.08 -26.51
C CYS A 536 -20.42 -25.59 -27.86
N GLY A 537 -20.05 -26.24 -28.97
CA GLY A 537 -20.44 -25.89 -30.33
C GLY A 537 -19.53 -24.86 -31.02
N GLU A 538 -19.76 -24.65 -32.32
CA GLU A 538 -18.92 -23.83 -33.21
C GLU A 538 -18.71 -22.38 -32.72
N ARG A 539 -19.70 -21.77 -32.05
CA ARG A 539 -19.56 -20.38 -31.55
C ARG A 539 -18.51 -20.22 -30.46
N ALA A 540 -18.20 -21.28 -29.71
CA ALA A 540 -17.18 -21.24 -28.66
C ALA A 540 -15.75 -21.12 -29.22
N ILE A 541 -15.56 -21.43 -30.50
CA ILE A 541 -14.27 -21.39 -31.19
C ILE A 541 -14.14 -20.18 -32.14
N ASP A 542 -15.12 -19.25 -32.11
CA ASP A 542 -14.99 -17.96 -32.76
C ASP A 542 -13.86 -17.15 -32.11
N ASN A 543 -12.96 -16.60 -32.92
CA ASN A 543 -11.74 -15.91 -32.47
C ASN A 543 -10.88 -16.74 -31.49
N PHE A 544 -10.93 -18.08 -31.59
CA PHE A 544 -10.25 -18.99 -30.67
C PHE A 544 -8.78 -18.63 -30.45
N ASP A 545 -8.02 -18.31 -31.50
CA ASP A 545 -6.60 -17.99 -31.40
C ASP A 545 -6.35 -16.72 -30.56
N TYR A 546 -7.15 -15.68 -30.74
CA TYR A 546 -7.05 -14.44 -29.98
C TYR A 546 -7.47 -14.67 -28.52
N ASN A 547 -8.62 -15.30 -28.29
CA ASN A 547 -9.15 -15.58 -26.95
C ASN A 547 -8.22 -16.49 -26.15
N THR A 548 -7.63 -17.50 -26.81
CA THR A 548 -6.64 -18.38 -26.21
C THR A 548 -5.36 -17.64 -25.88
N ALA A 549 -4.83 -16.83 -26.80
CA ALA A 549 -3.63 -16.03 -26.55
C ALA A 549 -3.84 -15.04 -25.40
N LEU A 550 -5.01 -14.42 -25.32
CA LEU A 550 -5.40 -13.52 -24.24
C LEU A 550 -5.55 -14.27 -22.92
N THR A 551 -6.21 -15.44 -22.91
CA THR A 551 -6.35 -16.29 -21.71
C THR A 551 -5.00 -16.73 -21.19
N VAL A 552 -4.10 -17.19 -22.07
CA VAL A 552 -2.73 -17.55 -21.71
C VAL A 552 -1.98 -16.34 -21.17
N ARG A 553 -2.12 -15.16 -21.79
CA ARG A 553 -1.51 -13.92 -21.29
C ARG A 553 -2.01 -13.59 -19.87
N ILE A 554 -3.31 -13.68 -19.61
CA ILE A 554 -3.93 -13.41 -18.30
C ILE A 554 -3.48 -14.43 -17.25
N LEU A 555 -3.47 -15.73 -17.58
CA LEU A 555 -2.98 -16.77 -16.68
C LEU A 555 -1.50 -16.51 -16.33
N VAL A 556 -0.67 -16.19 -17.32
CA VAL A 556 0.74 -15.82 -17.10
C VAL A 556 0.88 -14.55 -16.25
N MET A 557 -0.02 -13.57 -16.39
CA MET A 557 -0.05 -12.35 -15.55
C MET A 557 -0.47 -12.64 -14.10
N ASN A 558 -1.43 -13.55 -13.87
CA ASN A 558 -1.95 -13.91 -12.54
C ASN A 558 -1.04 -14.95 -11.81
N THR A 559 -0.31 -15.76 -12.59
CA THR A 559 0.83 -16.65 -12.29
C THR A 559 1.83 -16.31 -11.18
N GLN A 560 2.47 -15.14 -11.27
CA GLN A 560 3.88 -15.05 -10.87
C GLN A 560 4.79 -16.18 -11.43
N LEU A 561 4.41 -16.87 -12.53
CA LEU A 561 5.23 -17.82 -13.26
C LEU A 561 5.86 -17.15 -14.48
N ARG A 562 6.88 -16.33 -14.24
CA ARG A 562 7.77 -15.85 -15.32
C ARG A 562 9.02 -16.74 -15.36
N LYS A 563 8.94 -17.89 -16.07
CA LYS A 563 10.00 -18.54 -16.89
C LYS A 563 9.83 -20.07 -17.01
N VAL A 564 9.19 -20.52 -18.10
CA VAL A 564 9.64 -21.70 -18.89
C VAL A 564 9.43 -21.50 -20.40
N VAL A 565 8.54 -20.63 -20.89
CA VAL A 565 8.14 -20.70 -22.33
C VAL A 565 8.83 -19.67 -23.26
N PHE A 566 9.78 -18.86 -22.79
CA PHE A 566 10.52 -17.95 -23.69
C PHE A 566 11.90 -18.45 -24.14
N ASP A 567 12.10 -19.77 -24.21
CA ASP A 567 13.28 -20.35 -24.85
C ASP A 567 12.96 -21.33 -26.00
N ASN A 568 11.75 -21.35 -26.58
CA ASN A 568 11.47 -22.12 -27.82
C ASN A 568 10.39 -21.54 -28.77
N VAL A 569 10.28 -20.21 -28.87
CA VAL A 569 9.70 -19.56 -30.07
C VAL A 569 10.70 -18.56 -30.64
#